data_AF-A0A1U7GM73-F1
#
_entry.id   AF-A0A1U7GM73-F1
#
_cell.length_a   1.000
_cell.length_b   1.000
_cell.length_c   1.000
_cell.angle_alpha   90.00
_cell.angle_beta   90.00
_cell.angle_gamma   90.00
#
_symmetry.space_group_name_H-M   'P 1'
#
loop_
_entity.id
_entity.type
_entity.pdbx_description
1 polymer ?
#
loop_
_entity_poly.entity_id
_entity_poly.type
_entity_poly.pdbx_seq_one_letter_code
_entity_poly.pdbx_strand_id
1 'polypeptide(L)'
;MPLVPILAAVAILAAEPPEGGRLDLPSDARLFIPDRWEPRDGVVDVVLHLHGTPTVTEPALEAAGRDAVLVSFNRKGLSAAYAGPFSDPSLFPKLLDETSRAVAEKRPGGPYRIGKVIVSSFSAGFGGVRELLKQPMAFDRINAIVLADSLYCGYEGDPAAKRVSADLMAGFRRFAREAVEGRKSMLVTHSAQVPPGYGSTTETADDLLTFVGVAAEPDATDWGDGWEQSRRASKGRFAVLGFAGEGPEDHMRHLRRIGDLWKRLPSPSPAS
;
A
#
# COMPACT_ATOMS: atom_id res chain seq x y z
N MET A 1 -19.56 -3.92 -27.10
CA MET A 1 -18.22 -3.39 -27.43
C MET A 1 -17.22 -4.09 -26.52
N PRO A 2 -16.12 -4.67 -27.03
CA PRO A 2 -15.26 -5.48 -26.18
C PRO A 2 -14.49 -4.59 -25.22
N LEU A 3 -14.40 -5.00 -23.95
CA LEU A 3 -13.49 -4.44 -22.97
C LEU A 3 -12.07 -4.54 -23.54
N VAL A 4 -11.42 -3.40 -23.75
CA VAL A 4 -9.98 -3.38 -24.01
C VAL A 4 -9.30 -3.48 -22.64
N PRO A 5 -8.59 -4.58 -22.31
CA PRO A 5 -7.73 -4.58 -21.16
C PRO A 5 -6.53 -3.70 -21.51
N ILE A 6 -6.35 -2.59 -20.81
CA ILE A 6 -5.12 -1.81 -20.91
C ILE A 6 -4.03 -2.62 -20.21
N LEU A 7 -3.43 -3.57 -20.93
CA LEU A 7 -2.18 -4.22 -20.58
C LEU A 7 -1.05 -3.35 -21.13
N ALA A 8 -0.69 -2.31 -20.40
CA ALA A 8 0.55 -1.60 -20.66
C ALA A 8 1.69 -2.40 -20.00
N ALA A 9 2.36 -3.24 -20.80
CA ALA A 9 3.64 -3.84 -20.39
C ALA A 9 4.73 -2.77 -20.50
N VAL A 10 4.93 -2.03 -19.41
CA VAL A 10 6.03 -1.08 -19.31
C VAL A 10 7.24 -1.79 -18.73
N ALA A 11 8.34 -1.78 -19.46
CA ALA A 11 9.62 -2.29 -18.98
C ALA A 11 10.09 -1.45 -17.79
N ILE A 12 10.10 -2.06 -16.61
CA ILE A 12 10.73 -1.50 -15.42
C ILE A 12 12.23 -1.74 -15.61
N LEU A 13 13.02 -0.66 -15.72
CA LEU A 13 14.48 -0.73 -15.58
C LEU A 13 14.79 -1.35 -14.22
N ALA A 14 15.28 -2.59 -14.22
CA ALA A 14 15.63 -3.30 -13.01
C ALA A 14 16.92 -2.68 -12.45
N ALA A 15 16.83 -2.05 -11.29
CA ALA A 15 18.01 -1.78 -10.47
C ALA A 15 18.66 -3.13 -10.09
N GLU A 16 19.97 -3.13 -9.85
CA GLU A 16 20.61 -4.31 -9.29
C GLU A 16 19.90 -4.71 -7.98
N PRO A 17 19.58 -6.00 -7.80
CA PRO A 17 18.88 -6.45 -6.61
C PRO A 17 19.75 -6.15 -5.39
N PRO A 18 19.20 -5.53 -4.33
CA PRO A 18 20.00 -5.19 -3.16
C PRO A 18 20.50 -6.43 -2.43
N GLU A 19 21.58 -6.27 -1.68
CA GLU A 19 22.09 -7.30 -0.77
C GLU A 19 21.03 -7.65 0.30
N GLY A 20 20.90 -8.94 0.59
CA GLY A 20 19.87 -9.43 1.51
C GLY A 20 19.40 -10.86 1.26
N GLY A 21 18.89 -11.48 2.33
CA GLY A 21 18.29 -12.80 2.30
C GLY A 21 16.92 -12.79 1.61
N ARG A 22 16.66 -13.80 0.78
CA ARG A 22 15.37 -14.00 0.11
C ARG A 22 14.86 -15.40 0.37
N LEU A 23 13.58 -15.51 0.73
CA LEU A 23 12.92 -16.78 1.01
C LEU A 23 11.52 -16.78 0.40
N ASP A 24 11.09 -17.92 -0.12
CA ASP A 24 9.70 -18.15 -0.46
C ASP A 24 8.98 -18.63 0.81
N LEU A 25 7.88 -17.95 1.14
CA LEU A 25 7.02 -18.31 2.26
C LEU A 25 5.97 -19.33 1.80
N PRO A 26 5.58 -20.30 2.65
CA PRO A 26 4.60 -21.33 2.28
C PRO A 26 3.24 -20.80 1.82
N SER A 27 2.85 -19.59 2.23
CA SER A 27 1.60 -18.95 1.78
C SER A 27 1.76 -18.15 0.48
N ASP A 28 2.61 -18.64 -0.43
CA ASP A 28 2.85 -18.09 -1.77
C ASP A 28 3.22 -16.60 -1.74
N ALA A 29 4.06 -16.20 -0.79
CA ALA A 29 4.62 -14.86 -0.68
C ALA A 29 6.13 -14.93 -0.68
N ARG A 30 6.80 -13.82 -0.95
CA ARG A 30 8.27 -13.74 -0.91
C ARG A 30 8.71 -12.82 0.20
N LEU A 31 9.61 -13.30 1.04
CA LEU A 31 10.29 -12.52 2.06
C LEU A 31 11.63 -12.01 1.51
N PHE A 32 11.89 -10.72 1.74
CA PHE A 32 13.19 -10.09 1.60
C PHE A 32 13.63 -9.51 2.95
N ILE A 33 14.84 -9.90 3.38
CA ILE A 33 15.51 -9.42 4.60
C ILE A 33 16.75 -8.64 4.14
N PRO A 34 16.76 -7.30 4.25
CA PRO A 34 17.96 -6.51 4.01
C PRO A 34 19.19 -7.03 4.74
N ASP A 35 20.38 -6.96 4.12
CA ASP A 35 21.59 -7.38 4.83
C ASP A 35 21.96 -6.48 6.00
N ARG A 36 21.67 -5.18 5.88
CA ARG A 36 21.82 -4.19 6.96
C ARG A 36 20.74 -4.29 8.05
N TRP A 37 19.68 -5.07 7.85
CA TRP A 37 18.61 -5.18 8.83
C TRP A 37 19.08 -6.06 9.98
N GLU A 38 18.92 -5.53 11.19
CA GLU A 38 19.28 -6.20 12.43
C GLU A 38 18.06 -6.23 13.36
N PRO A 39 17.72 -7.38 13.97
CA PRO A 39 16.63 -7.46 14.91
C PRO A 39 16.91 -6.56 16.13
N ARG A 40 15.94 -5.73 16.51
CA ARG A 40 16.00 -4.92 17.73
C ARG A 40 15.04 -5.47 18.77
N ASP A 41 15.54 -5.79 19.95
CA ASP A 41 14.76 -6.31 21.08
C ASP A 41 13.90 -7.55 20.73
N GLY A 42 14.39 -8.39 19.81
CA GLY A 42 13.66 -9.56 19.33
C GLY A 42 12.40 -9.21 18.52
N VAL A 43 12.30 -8.00 17.98
CA VAL A 43 11.15 -7.53 17.20
C VAL A 43 11.49 -7.41 15.71
N VAL A 44 10.53 -7.78 14.86
CA VAL A 44 10.60 -7.66 13.40
C VAL A 44 9.43 -6.81 12.91
N ASP A 45 9.72 -5.61 12.43
CA ASP A 45 8.74 -4.80 11.70
C ASP A 45 8.58 -5.34 10.27
N VAL A 46 7.35 -5.30 9.74
CA VAL A 46 7.00 -5.90 8.45
C VAL A 46 6.34 -4.86 7.54
N VAL A 47 6.84 -4.77 6.31
CA VAL A 47 6.12 -4.16 5.19
C VAL A 47 5.53 -5.27 4.33
N LEU A 48 4.22 -5.45 4.39
CA LEU A 48 3.49 -6.31 3.45
C LEU A 48 3.11 -5.46 2.22
N HIS A 49 3.66 -5.78 1.05
CA HIS A 49 3.35 -5.11 -0.20
C HIS A 49 2.54 -6.01 -1.13
N LEU A 50 1.41 -5.49 -1.61
CA LEU A 50 0.48 -6.17 -2.51
C LEU A 50 0.58 -5.56 -3.91
N HIS A 51 0.81 -6.42 -4.91
CA HIS A 51 0.88 -6.09 -6.34
C HIS A 51 2.07 -5.18 -6.72
N GLY A 52 3.19 -5.82 -7.03
CA GLY A 52 4.43 -5.16 -7.44
C GLY A 52 5.51 -6.20 -7.73
N THR A 53 6.60 -5.78 -8.35
CA THR A 53 7.74 -6.69 -8.63
C THR A 53 8.84 -6.51 -7.58
N PRO A 54 9.48 -7.60 -7.10
CA PRO A 54 10.63 -7.53 -6.20
C PRO A 54 11.76 -6.61 -6.72
N THR A 55 11.94 -6.53 -8.04
CA THR A 55 12.93 -5.63 -8.68
C THR A 55 12.66 -4.14 -8.45
N VAL A 56 11.48 -3.76 -7.96
CA VAL A 56 11.15 -2.38 -7.54
C VAL A 56 11.05 -2.30 -6.02
N THR A 57 10.36 -3.25 -5.39
CA THR A 57 10.00 -3.15 -3.98
C THR A 57 11.17 -3.41 -3.03
N GLU A 58 12.12 -4.27 -3.41
CA GLU A 58 13.32 -4.52 -2.59
C GLU A 58 14.27 -3.30 -2.58
N PRO A 59 14.69 -2.73 -3.74
CA PRO A 59 15.45 -1.47 -3.73
C PRO A 59 14.70 -0.31 -3.07
N ALA A 60 13.37 -0.27 -3.22
CA ALA A 60 12.56 0.76 -2.56
C ALA A 60 12.58 0.64 -1.03
N LEU A 61 12.61 -0.57 -0.47
CA LEU A 61 12.71 -0.77 0.99
C LEU A 61 14.10 -0.32 1.46
N GLU A 62 15.13 -0.71 0.71
CA GLU A 62 16.50 -0.26 0.96
C GLU A 62 16.57 1.27 0.97
N ALA A 63 16.13 1.91 -0.10
CA ALA A 63 16.14 3.35 -0.24
C ALA A 63 15.28 4.03 0.84
N ALA A 64 14.16 3.41 1.25
CA ALA A 64 13.27 3.93 2.28
C ALA A 64 13.96 4.09 3.65
N GLY A 65 15.08 3.39 3.89
CA GLY A 65 15.80 3.41 5.17
C GLY A 65 14.98 2.85 6.33
N ARG A 66 13.94 2.06 6.04
CA ARG A 66 13.07 1.48 7.06
C ARG A 66 13.74 0.25 7.67
N ASP A 67 13.72 0.19 8.98
CA ASP A 67 14.20 -0.94 9.76
C ASP A 67 13.11 -2.03 9.82
N ALA A 68 12.88 -2.69 8.69
CA ALA A 68 11.82 -3.68 8.51
C ALA A 68 12.21 -4.70 7.45
N VAL A 69 11.53 -5.85 7.47
CA VAL A 69 11.57 -6.83 6.39
C VAL A 69 10.39 -6.63 5.42
N LEU A 70 10.55 -7.06 4.17
CA LEU A 70 9.52 -6.92 3.14
C LEU A 70 8.90 -8.28 2.81
N VAL A 71 7.59 -8.36 2.95
CA VAL A 71 6.78 -9.47 2.45
C VAL A 71 6.08 -9.01 1.18
N SER A 72 6.47 -9.56 0.04
CA SER A 72 5.83 -9.29 -1.25
C SER A 72 4.80 -10.37 -1.56
N PHE A 73 3.54 -9.99 -1.64
CA PHE A 73 2.46 -10.86 -2.11
C PHE A 73 2.08 -10.39 -3.52
N ASN A 74 2.67 -11.04 -4.53
CA ASN A 74 2.46 -10.68 -5.93
C ASN A 74 1.65 -11.77 -6.65
N ARG A 75 0.61 -11.35 -7.37
CA ARG A 75 -0.28 -12.22 -8.16
C ARG A 75 -0.48 -11.60 -9.54
N LYS A 76 -0.52 -12.47 -10.55
CA LYS A 76 -0.97 -12.07 -11.89
C LYS A 76 -2.49 -11.86 -11.85
N GLY A 77 -2.95 -10.73 -12.39
CA GLY A 77 -4.38 -10.42 -12.51
C GLY A 77 -4.79 -9.12 -11.82
N LEU A 78 -6.10 -8.87 -11.84
CA LEU A 78 -6.74 -7.69 -11.27
C LEU A 78 -7.06 -7.90 -9.78
N SER A 79 -7.85 -7.00 -9.19
CA SER A 79 -8.10 -6.96 -7.74
C SER A 79 -8.66 -8.25 -7.14
N ALA A 80 -9.40 -9.06 -7.90
CA ALA A 80 -9.89 -10.36 -7.45
C ALA A 80 -8.77 -11.36 -7.14
N ALA A 81 -7.62 -11.27 -7.82
CA ALA A 81 -6.45 -12.13 -7.54
C ALA A 81 -5.84 -11.87 -6.15
N TYR A 82 -6.15 -10.71 -5.55
CA TYR A 82 -5.75 -10.34 -4.21
C TYR A 82 -6.90 -10.53 -3.21
N ALA A 83 -8.13 -10.17 -3.59
CA ALA A 83 -9.30 -10.34 -2.74
C ALA A 83 -9.59 -11.81 -2.43
N GLY A 84 -9.45 -12.71 -3.41
CA GLY A 84 -9.71 -14.14 -3.22
C GLY A 84 -8.91 -14.73 -2.05
N PRO A 85 -7.56 -14.69 -2.07
CA PRO A 85 -6.74 -15.19 -0.98
C PRO A 85 -7.00 -14.48 0.36
N PHE A 86 -7.07 -13.13 0.37
CA PHE A 86 -7.24 -12.37 1.60
C PHE A 86 -8.67 -12.41 2.17
N SER A 87 -9.62 -13.01 1.47
CA SER A 87 -10.95 -13.31 2.04
C SER A 87 -10.89 -14.39 3.13
N ASP A 88 -9.86 -15.24 3.11
CA ASP A 88 -9.56 -16.17 4.21
C ASP A 88 -8.90 -15.41 5.38
N PRO A 89 -9.55 -15.34 6.56
CA PRO A 89 -9.03 -14.62 7.71
C PRO A 89 -7.77 -15.26 8.32
N SER A 90 -7.42 -16.49 7.94
CA SER A 90 -6.22 -17.17 8.42
C SER A 90 -4.94 -16.78 7.67
N LEU A 91 -5.06 -16.29 6.42
CA LEU A 91 -3.90 -16.04 5.56
C LEU A 91 -2.97 -14.96 6.13
N PHE A 92 -3.54 -13.83 6.57
CA PHE A 92 -2.75 -12.73 7.08
C PHE A 92 -1.95 -13.07 8.34
N PRO A 93 -2.54 -13.61 9.43
CA PRO A 93 -1.76 -14.04 10.59
C PRO A 93 -0.74 -15.13 10.23
N LYS A 94 -1.09 -16.06 9.33
CA LYS A 94 -0.16 -17.10 8.86
C LYS A 94 1.06 -16.51 8.15
N LEU A 95 0.88 -15.51 7.28
CA LEU A 95 1.99 -14.80 6.62
C LEU A 95 2.92 -14.13 7.64
N LEU A 96 2.38 -13.54 8.69
CA LEU A 96 3.17 -12.91 9.76
C LEU A 96 3.96 -13.95 10.56
N ASP A 97 3.36 -15.10 10.88
CA ASP A 97 4.02 -16.19 11.58
C ASP A 97 5.13 -16.85 10.73
N GLU A 98 4.84 -17.08 9.44
CA GLU A 98 5.82 -17.57 8.46
C GLU A 98 7.00 -16.60 8.34
N THR A 99 6.73 -15.29 8.33
CA THR A 99 7.76 -14.25 8.30
C THR A 99 8.67 -14.33 9.52
N SER A 100 8.11 -14.39 10.74
CA SER A 100 8.90 -14.50 11.98
C SER A 100 9.83 -15.73 11.96
N ARG A 101 9.29 -16.88 11.54
CA ARG A 101 10.06 -18.14 11.44
C ARG A 101 11.17 -18.05 10.42
N ALA A 102 10.87 -17.57 9.22
CA ALA A 102 11.84 -17.41 8.13
C ALA A 102 12.97 -16.44 8.50
N VAL A 103 12.67 -15.37 9.25
CA VAL A 103 13.70 -14.47 9.79
C VAL A 103 14.58 -15.19 10.81
N ALA A 104 14.01 -15.99 11.72
CA ALA A 104 14.76 -16.77 12.70
C ALA A 104 15.72 -17.80 12.05
N GLU A 105 15.37 -18.33 10.89
CA GLU A 105 16.25 -19.24 10.13
C GLU A 105 17.47 -18.54 9.52
N LYS A 106 17.34 -17.27 9.12
CA LYS A 106 18.42 -16.50 8.45
C LYS A 106 19.23 -15.60 9.38
N ARG A 107 18.65 -15.23 10.52
CA ARG A 107 19.25 -14.35 11.53
C ARG A 107 19.13 -15.04 12.89
N PRO A 108 20.16 -15.77 13.34
CA PRO A 108 20.19 -16.38 14.67
C PRO A 108 19.96 -15.33 15.77
N GLY A 109 19.28 -15.70 16.85
CA GLY A 109 18.91 -14.77 17.93
C GLY A 109 17.41 -14.67 18.23
N GLY A 110 16.58 -15.43 17.51
CA GLY A 110 15.13 -15.56 17.76
C GLY A 110 14.77 -16.38 19.01
N PRO A 111 13.47 -16.57 19.30
CA PRO A 111 12.32 -16.28 18.43
C PRO A 111 12.01 -14.79 18.32
N TYR A 112 11.53 -14.37 17.15
CA TYR A 112 11.18 -12.98 16.89
C TYR A 112 9.68 -12.74 16.99
N ARG A 113 9.28 -11.61 17.59
CA ARG A 113 7.90 -11.15 17.61
C ARG A 113 7.67 -10.16 16.47
N ILE A 114 6.55 -10.26 15.77
CA ILE A 114 6.19 -9.23 14.79
C ILE A 114 5.88 -7.91 15.52
N GLY A 115 6.50 -6.83 15.06
CA GLY A 115 6.38 -5.46 15.56
C GLY A 115 5.31 -4.67 14.83
N LYS A 116 5.68 -3.55 14.21
CA LYS A 116 4.79 -2.75 13.38
C LYS A 116 4.54 -3.45 12.05
N VAL A 117 3.29 -3.39 11.58
CA VAL A 117 2.90 -3.90 10.28
C VAL A 117 2.38 -2.76 9.42
N ILE A 118 3.07 -2.52 8.30
CA ILE A 118 2.64 -1.63 7.24
C ILE A 118 2.09 -2.49 6.11
N VAL A 119 0.85 -2.25 5.69
CA VAL A 119 0.30 -2.86 4.47
C VAL A 119 0.29 -1.82 3.37
N SER A 120 0.97 -2.10 2.27
CA SER A 120 0.98 -1.22 1.11
C SER A 120 0.47 -1.92 -0.13
N SER A 121 -0.15 -1.18 -1.04
CA SER A 121 -0.64 -1.73 -2.30
C SER A 121 -0.42 -0.76 -3.43
N PHE A 122 -0.21 -1.32 -4.62
CA PHE A 122 -0.28 -0.61 -5.89
C PHE A 122 -1.40 -1.21 -6.77
N SER A 123 -2.05 -0.39 -7.60
CA SER A 123 -3.08 -0.82 -8.56
C SER A 123 -4.04 -1.89 -8.01
N ALA A 124 -4.13 -3.09 -8.61
CA ALA A 124 -4.97 -4.21 -8.20
C ALA A 124 -4.80 -4.67 -6.74
N GLY A 125 -3.67 -4.39 -6.09
CA GLY A 125 -3.37 -4.81 -4.72
C GLY A 125 -4.40 -4.35 -3.68
N PHE A 126 -5.15 -3.27 -3.95
CA PHE A 126 -6.20 -2.79 -3.05
C PHE A 126 -7.28 -3.83 -2.76
N GLY A 127 -7.49 -4.80 -3.66
CA GLY A 127 -8.44 -5.88 -3.45
C GLY A 127 -8.13 -6.67 -2.18
N GLY A 128 -6.85 -6.98 -1.93
CA GLY A 128 -6.41 -7.65 -0.71
C GLY A 128 -6.52 -6.75 0.51
N VAL A 129 -6.14 -5.47 0.39
CA VAL A 129 -6.29 -4.50 1.49
C VAL A 129 -7.76 -4.38 1.90
N ARG A 130 -8.69 -4.31 0.95
CA ARG A 130 -10.12 -4.22 1.24
C ARG A 130 -10.62 -5.42 2.05
N GLU A 131 -10.19 -6.64 1.73
CA GLU A 131 -10.57 -7.82 2.51
C GLU A 131 -9.95 -7.80 3.92
N LEU A 132 -8.67 -7.43 4.04
CA LEU A 132 -8.01 -7.26 5.34
C LEU A 132 -8.77 -6.28 6.24
N LEU A 133 -9.25 -5.16 5.68
CA LEU A 133 -9.95 -4.14 6.46
C LEU A 133 -11.36 -4.54 6.90
N LYS A 134 -11.94 -5.61 6.35
CA LYS A 134 -13.21 -6.19 6.85
C LYS A 134 -13.00 -7.03 8.11
N GLN A 135 -11.81 -7.60 8.29
CA GLN A 135 -11.51 -8.55 9.34
C GLN A 135 -11.01 -7.81 10.60
N PRO A 136 -11.65 -7.97 11.77
CA PRO A 136 -11.23 -7.26 12.99
C PRO A 136 -9.78 -7.52 13.38
N MET A 137 -9.34 -8.79 13.38
CA MET A 137 -7.96 -9.14 13.76
C MET A 137 -6.91 -8.51 12.84
N ALA A 138 -7.13 -8.53 11.52
CA ALA A 138 -6.22 -7.90 10.57
C ALA A 138 -6.25 -6.38 10.72
N PHE A 139 -7.45 -5.78 10.80
CA PHE A 139 -7.63 -4.35 11.00
C PHE A 139 -6.85 -3.84 12.22
N ASP A 140 -6.96 -4.52 13.36
CA ASP A 140 -6.29 -4.16 14.60
C ASP A 140 -4.77 -4.31 14.48
N ARG A 141 -4.31 -5.39 13.85
CA ARG A 141 -2.89 -5.71 13.70
C ARG A 141 -2.13 -4.74 12.79
N ILE A 142 -2.81 -4.17 11.79
CA ILE A 142 -2.23 -3.23 10.82
C ILE A 142 -2.05 -1.86 11.48
N ASN A 143 -0.80 -1.40 11.56
CA ASN A 143 -0.46 -0.10 12.12
C ASN A 143 -0.60 1.02 11.10
N ALA A 144 -0.35 0.70 9.83
CA ALA A 144 -0.44 1.68 8.76
C ALA A 144 -0.77 1.10 7.40
N ILE A 145 -1.40 1.91 6.56
CA ILE A 145 -1.60 1.59 5.14
C ILE A 145 -1.04 2.65 4.19
N VAL A 146 -0.48 2.20 3.08
CA VAL A 146 -0.08 3.05 1.93
C VAL A 146 -0.80 2.55 0.67
N LEU A 147 -1.69 3.37 0.13
CA LEU A 147 -2.45 3.08 -1.09
C LEU A 147 -1.83 3.90 -2.24
N ALA A 148 -0.95 3.27 -3.00
CA ALA A 148 -0.19 3.91 -4.07
C ALA A 148 -0.96 3.78 -5.39
N ASP A 149 -1.76 4.80 -5.73
CA ASP A 149 -2.66 4.81 -6.89
C ASP A 149 -3.40 3.48 -7.08
N SER A 150 -3.95 2.97 -5.97
CA SER A 150 -4.50 1.62 -5.91
C SER A 150 -5.97 1.57 -5.50
N LEU A 151 -6.48 2.56 -4.75
CA LEU A 151 -7.83 2.49 -4.21
C LEU A 151 -8.88 2.79 -5.29
N TYR A 152 -9.44 1.75 -5.89
CA TYR A 152 -10.59 1.86 -6.78
C TYR A 152 -11.87 1.39 -6.09
N CYS A 153 -13.02 1.84 -6.57
CA CYS A 153 -14.31 1.45 -5.99
C CYS A 153 -15.40 1.36 -7.05
N GLY A 154 -16.31 0.39 -6.93
CA GLY A 154 -17.54 0.41 -7.74
C GLY A 154 -18.44 1.59 -7.36
N TYR A 155 -19.33 2.00 -8.27
CA TYR A 155 -20.34 3.01 -7.98
C TYR A 155 -21.60 2.40 -7.34
N GLU A 156 -22.31 3.21 -6.57
CA GLU A 156 -23.67 2.96 -6.09
C GLU A 156 -24.70 3.54 -7.05
N GLY A 157 -25.76 2.78 -7.32
CA GLY A 157 -26.87 3.24 -8.17
C GLY A 157 -26.43 3.51 -9.61
N ASP A 158 -26.85 4.65 -10.16
CA ASP A 158 -26.48 5.08 -11.52
C ASP A 158 -25.00 5.47 -11.59
N PRO A 159 -24.17 4.78 -12.40
CA PRO A 159 -22.76 5.13 -12.60
C PRO A 159 -22.54 6.57 -13.08
N ALA A 160 -23.51 7.18 -13.75
CA ALA A 160 -23.41 8.59 -14.18
C ALA A 160 -23.34 9.56 -13.00
N ALA A 161 -23.87 9.18 -11.83
CA ALA A 161 -23.81 9.97 -10.61
C ALA A 161 -22.43 9.91 -9.90
N LYS A 162 -21.52 9.04 -10.36
CA LYS A 162 -20.15 8.88 -9.85
C LYS A 162 -20.05 8.77 -8.32
N ARG A 163 -21.06 8.17 -7.69
CA ARG A 163 -21.09 7.97 -6.24
C ARG A 163 -20.37 6.67 -5.90
N VAL A 164 -19.17 6.75 -5.35
CA VAL A 164 -18.44 5.55 -4.93
C VAL A 164 -19.22 4.81 -3.83
N SER A 165 -19.15 3.48 -3.84
CA SER A 165 -19.89 2.65 -2.88
C SER A 165 -19.39 2.83 -1.45
N ALA A 166 -20.28 3.27 -0.57
CA ALA A 166 -20.06 3.42 0.86
C ALA A 166 -19.70 2.08 1.52
N ASP A 167 -20.35 0.98 1.11
CA ASP A 167 -20.07 -0.36 1.65
C ASP A 167 -18.66 -0.82 1.29
N LEU A 168 -18.24 -0.61 0.04
CA LEU A 168 -16.88 -0.96 -0.40
C LEU A 168 -15.82 -0.04 0.22
N MET A 169 -16.17 1.19 0.56
CA MET A 169 -15.30 2.18 1.21
C MET A 169 -15.29 2.10 2.74
N ALA A 170 -16.21 1.36 3.37
CA ALA A 170 -16.43 1.38 4.82
C ALA A 170 -15.17 1.07 5.63
N GLY A 171 -14.40 0.05 5.23
CA GLY A 171 -13.15 -0.31 5.89
C GLY A 171 -12.08 0.78 5.79
N PHE A 172 -11.96 1.41 4.62
CA PHE A 172 -11.00 2.50 4.38
C PHE A 172 -11.38 3.77 5.14
N ARG A 173 -12.67 4.14 5.13
CA ARG A 173 -13.21 5.26 5.93
C ARG A 173 -12.96 5.05 7.42
N ARG A 174 -13.22 3.84 7.93
CA ARG A 174 -12.90 3.47 9.32
C ARG A 174 -11.41 3.64 9.61
N PHE A 175 -10.53 3.15 8.74
CA PHE A 175 -9.08 3.29 8.91
C PHE A 175 -8.61 4.75 8.85
N ALA A 176 -9.18 5.57 7.95
CA ALA A 176 -8.89 6.99 7.84
C ALA A 176 -9.26 7.74 9.13
N ARG A 177 -10.41 7.41 9.76
CA ARG A 177 -10.77 7.95 11.08
C ARG A 177 -9.74 7.56 12.16
N GLU A 178 -9.36 6.29 12.23
CA GLU A 178 -8.32 5.84 13.17
C GLU A 178 -6.98 6.57 12.97
N ALA A 179 -6.66 6.91 11.72
CA ALA A 179 -5.47 7.67 11.38
C ALA A 179 -5.59 9.16 11.77
N VAL A 180 -6.75 9.78 11.57
CA VAL A 180 -7.04 11.13 12.09
C VAL A 180 -6.89 11.18 13.60
N GLU A 181 -7.36 10.15 14.30
CA GLU A 181 -7.26 10.03 15.76
C GLU A 181 -5.87 9.57 16.25
N GLY A 182 -4.91 9.40 15.34
CA GLY A 182 -3.51 9.10 15.65
C GLY A 182 -3.23 7.65 16.09
N ARG A 183 -4.22 6.76 16.04
CA ARG A 183 -4.06 5.33 16.39
C ARG A 183 -3.45 4.51 15.26
N LYS A 184 -3.66 4.94 14.01
CA LYS A 184 -3.08 4.32 12.80
C LYS A 184 -2.44 5.40 11.93
N SER A 185 -1.79 5.01 10.82
CA SER A 185 -1.29 5.95 9.81
C SER A 185 -1.78 5.55 8.43
N MET A 186 -2.25 6.51 7.64
CA MET A 186 -2.79 6.24 6.32
C MET A 186 -2.26 7.27 5.32
N LEU A 187 -1.62 6.78 4.26
CA LEU A 187 -1.23 7.57 3.11
C LEU A 187 -1.96 7.05 1.86
N VAL A 188 -2.66 7.94 1.18
CA VAL A 188 -3.25 7.67 -0.13
C VAL A 188 -2.56 8.54 -1.15
N THR A 189 -2.18 7.97 -2.28
CA THR A 189 -1.74 8.74 -3.43
C THR A 189 -2.56 8.36 -4.65
N HIS A 190 -2.78 9.30 -5.54
CA HIS A 190 -3.54 9.06 -6.76
C HIS A 190 -2.94 9.82 -7.94
N SER A 191 -3.07 9.25 -9.13
CA SER A 191 -2.96 9.95 -10.40
C SER A 191 -4.30 10.59 -10.76
N ALA A 192 -4.38 11.27 -11.91
CA ALA A 192 -5.63 11.77 -12.49
C ALA A 192 -6.31 10.75 -13.42
N GLN A 193 -5.85 9.49 -13.45
CA GLN A 193 -6.42 8.47 -14.31
C GLN A 193 -7.90 8.19 -13.98
N VAL A 194 -8.74 8.21 -15.01
CA VAL A 194 -10.16 7.86 -14.92
C VAL A 194 -10.41 6.52 -15.62
N PRO A 195 -10.68 5.44 -14.86
CA PRO A 195 -10.97 4.15 -15.47
C PRO A 195 -12.40 4.08 -16.01
N PRO A 196 -12.67 3.23 -17.01
CA PRO A 196 -14.01 3.03 -17.52
C PRO A 196 -14.86 2.20 -16.55
N GLY A 197 -15.98 2.77 -16.08
CA GLY A 197 -17.06 2.03 -15.42
C GLY A 197 -16.93 1.81 -13.91
N TYR A 198 -15.94 2.41 -13.25
CA TYR A 198 -15.80 2.41 -11.79
C TYR A 198 -15.10 3.67 -11.30
N GLY A 199 -15.16 3.93 -10.00
CA GLY A 199 -14.55 5.07 -9.32
C GLY A 199 -13.03 4.99 -9.33
N SER A 200 -12.41 6.08 -9.82
CA SER A 200 -10.97 6.31 -9.85
C SER A 200 -10.36 6.43 -8.45
N THR A 201 -9.03 6.40 -8.40
CA THR A 201 -8.24 6.70 -7.21
C THR A 201 -8.37 8.17 -6.78
N THR A 202 -8.68 9.08 -7.70
CA THR A 202 -9.04 10.47 -7.36
C THR A 202 -10.38 10.52 -6.62
N GLU A 203 -11.41 9.87 -7.16
CA GLU A 203 -12.76 9.88 -6.58
C GLU A 203 -12.82 9.18 -5.22
N THR A 204 -12.10 8.08 -5.04
CA THR A 204 -12.02 7.41 -3.72
C THR A 204 -11.18 8.20 -2.73
N ALA A 205 -10.15 8.94 -3.18
CA ALA A 205 -9.46 9.88 -2.32
C ALA A 205 -10.40 11.01 -1.86
N ASP A 206 -11.17 11.60 -2.77
CA ASP A 206 -12.17 12.65 -2.46
C ASP A 206 -13.24 12.16 -1.47
N ASP A 207 -13.66 10.90 -1.61
CA ASP A 207 -14.56 10.26 -0.66
C ASP A 207 -13.98 10.22 0.77
N LEU A 208 -12.72 9.82 0.90
CA LEU A 208 -12.03 9.78 2.20
C LEU A 208 -11.84 11.19 2.77
N LEU A 209 -11.45 12.16 1.94
CA LEU A 209 -11.29 13.57 2.33
C LEU A 209 -12.60 14.14 2.87
N THR A 210 -13.70 13.90 2.14
CA THR A 210 -15.06 14.29 2.54
C THR A 210 -15.45 13.62 3.85
N PHE A 211 -15.22 12.31 3.97
CA PHE A 211 -15.57 11.54 5.15
C PHE A 211 -14.87 12.03 6.42
N VAL A 212 -13.59 12.39 6.34
CA VAL A 212 -12.83 12.90 7.51
C VAL A 212 -12.95 14.42 7.70
N GLY A 213 -13.62 15.12 6.79
CA GLY A 213 -13.81 16.57 6.83
C GLY A 213 -12.48 17.32 6.74
N VAL A 214 -11.72 17.08 5.68
CA VAL A 214 -10.52 17.86 5.32
C VAL A 214 -10.55 18.19 3.83
N ALA A 215 -10.27 19.45 3.49
CA ALA A 215 -10.15 19.88 2.09
C ALA A 215 -8.72 19.65 1.59
N ALA A 216 -8.60 19.32 0.30
CA ALA A 216 -7.30 19.34 -0.37
C ALA A 216 -6.94 20.76 -0.79
N GLU A 217 -5.67 21.12 -0.62
CA GLU A 217 -5.09 22.37 -1.08
C GLU A 217 -4.20 22.10 -2.30
N PRO A 218 -4.07 23.07 -3.22
CA PRO A 218 -3.09 23.00 -4.30
C PRO A 218 -1.67 22.78 -3.74
N ASP A 219 -0.91 21.93 -4.40
CA ASP A 219 0.50 21.67 -4.10
C ASP A 219 1.21 21.56 -5.45
N ALA A 220 2.38 22.17 -5.59
CA ALA A 220 3.19 22.15 -6.80
C ALA A 220 4.61 21.61 -6.51
N THR A 221 4.73 20.75 -5.49
CA THR A 221 5.99 20.08 -5.17
C THR A 221 6.41 19.22 -6.37
N ASP A 222 7.61 19.50 -6.89
CA ASP A 222 8.27 18.69 -7.89
C ASP A 222 8.99 17.50 -7.23
N TRP A 223 8.64 16.28 -7.64
CA TRP A 223 9.28 15.06 -7.16
C TRP A 223 10.40 14.57 -8.08
N GLY A 224 10.74 15.36 -9.11
CA GLY A 224 11.68 15.00 -10.16
C GLY A 224 11.03 14.11 -11.22
N ASP A 225 11.77 13.90 -12.32
CA ASP A 225 11.37 13.04 -13.44
C ASP A 225 9.98 13.37 -14.05
N GLY A 226 9.56 14.64 -13.93
CA GLY A 226 8.26 15.13 -14.38
C GLY A 226 7.08 14.57 -13.59
N TRP A 227 7.28 14.13 -12.35
CA TRP A 227 6.22 13.71 -11.44
C TRP A 227 5.86 14.87 -10.51
N GLU A 228 4.93 15.70 -10.96
CA GLU A 228 4.50 16.87 -10.21
C GLU A 228 3.27 16.55 -9.36
N GLN A 229 3.37 16.85 -8.07
CA GLN A 229 2.22 16.83 -7.19
C GLN A 229 1.29 17.98 -7.59
N SER A 230 -0.03 17.76 -7.53
CA SER A 230 -1.05 18.75 -7.88
C SER A 230 -1.87 19.21 -6.67
N ARG A 231 -1.98 18.36 -5.64
CA ARG A 231 -2.70 18.68 -4.41
C ARG A 231 -2.20 17.88 -3.23
N ARG A 232 -2.52 18.38 -2.04
CA ARG A 232 -2.30 17.68 -0.77
C ARG A 232 -3.47 17.87 0.18
N ALA A 233 -3.71 16.89 1.04
CA ALA A 233 -4.55 17.06 2.22
C ALA A 233 -3.97 16.26 3.38
N SER A 234 -4.12 16.74 4.61
CA SER A 234 -3.71 15.98 5.79
C SER A 234 -4.51 16.36 7.02
N LYS A 235 -4.85 15.37 7.84
CA LYS A 235 -5.51 15.55 9.14
C LYS A 235 -5.06 14.43 10.09
N GLY A 236 -4.43 14.79 11.22
CA GLY A 236 -3.79 13.80 12.09
C GLY A 236 -2.73 12.99 11.32
N ARG A 237 -2.82 11.66 11.36
CA ARG A 237 -1.92 10.75 10.60
C ARG A 237 -2.55 10.21 9.32
N PHE A 238 -3.60 10.87 8.81
CA PHE A 238 -4.15 10.64 7.49
C PHE A 238 -3.63 11.69 6.51
N ALA A 239 -3.16 11.26 5.34
CA ALA A 239 -2.69 12.13 4.27
C ALA A 239 -3.10 11.63 2.88
N VAL A 240 -3.41 12.57 1.99
CA VAL A 240 -3.63 12.36 0.57
C VAL A 240 -2.65 13.22 -0.22
N LEU A 241 -1.96 12.61 -1.19
CA LEU A 241 -1.11 13.32 -2.16
C LEU A 241 -1.66 13.04 -3.57
N GLY A 242 -2.12 14.07 -4.26
CA GLY A 242 -2.61 13.95 -5.63
C GLY A 242 -1.54 14.38 -6.63
N PHE A 243 -1.45 13.66 -7.73
CA PHE A 243 -0.51 13.94 -8.82
C PHE A 243 -1.27 14.17 -10.11
N ALA A 244 -0.73 15.03 -10.97
CA ALA A 244 -1.23 15.18 -12.32
C ALA A 244 -0.91 13.93 -13.17
N GLY A 245 -1.58 13.81 -14.32
CA GLY A 245 -1.32 12.76 -15.30
C GLY A 245 -2.39 11.66 -15.31
N GLU A 246 -2.83 11.29 -16.51
CA GLU A 246 -3.94 10.37 -16.75
C GLU A 246 -3.47 9.03 -17.36
N GLY A 247 -2.16 8.93 -17.66
CA GLY A 247 -1.59 7.86 -18.46
C GLY A 247 -1.11 6.65 -17.65
N PRO A 248 -0.81 5.52 -18.33
CA PRO A 248 -0.22 4.35 -17.69
C PRO A 248 1.13 4.63 -17.01
N GLU A 249 1.95 5.54 -17.56
CA GLU A 249 3.21 5.91 -16.93
C GLU A 249 3.01 6.65 -15.61
N ASP A 250 2.00 7.53 -15.53
CA ASP A 250 1.67 8.27 -14.31
C ASP A 250 1.24 7.31 -13.21
N HIS A 251 0.39 6.34 -13.56
CA HIS A 251 0.04 5.23 -12.68
C HIS A 251 1.29 4.46 -12.21
N MET A 252 2.16 4.04 -13.13
CA MET A 252 3.37 3.27 -12.82
C MET A 252 4.40 4.04 -11.97
N ARG A 253 4.42 5.38 -12.01
CA ARG A 253 5.31 6.21 -11.16
C ARG A 253 5.07 5.95 -9.67
N HIS A 254 3.82 5.72 -9.25
CA HIS A 254 3.49 5.40 -7.86
C HIS A 254 4.17 4.11 -7.37
N LEU A 255 4.26 3.08 -8.23
CA LEU A 255 5.02 1.87 -7.91
C LEU A 255 6.52 2.12 -7.90
N ARG A 256 7.07 2.79 -8.93
CA ARG A 256 8.51 3.08 -9.02
C ARG A 256 9.01 3.90 -7.82
N ARG A 257 8.16 4.75 -7.26
CA ARG A 257 8.48 5.64 -6.14
C ARG A 257 7.87 5.15 -4.82
N ILE A 258 7.48 3.88 -4.72
CA ILE A 258 6.85 3.31 -3.51
C ILE A 258 7.71 3.50 -2.24
N GLY A 259 9.04 3.50 -2.38
CA GLY A 259 9.97 3.76 -1.26
C GLY A 259 9.86 5.17 -0.69
N ASP A 260 9.65 6.18 -1.56
CA ASP A 260 9.41 7.56 -1.12
C ASP A 260 8.05 7.69 -0.43
N LEU A 261 7.04 6.96 -0.91
CA LEU A 261 5.72 6.91 -0.28
C LEU A 261 5.77 6.22 1.08
N TRP A 262 6.51 5.12 1.20
CA TRP A 262 6.76 4.48 2.49
C TRP A 262 7.43 5.44 3.45
N LYS A 263 8.48 6.18 3.05
CA LYS A 263 9.14 7.18 3.90
C LYS A 263 8.18 8.26 4.41
N ARG A 264 7.29 8.73 3.55
CA ARG A 264 6.34 9.83 3.83
C ARG A 264 5.10 9.41 4.60
N LEU A 265 4.95 8.13 4.92
CA LEU A 265 3.88 7.66 5.80
C LEU A 265 3.86 8.52 7.08
N PRO A 266 2.71 9.13 7.43
CA PRO A 266 2.63 9.98 8.61
C PRO A 266 3.07 9.24 9.87
N SER A 267 4.04 9.80 10.60
CA SER A 267 4.56 9.24 11.84
C SER A 267 4.08 10.10 13.04
N PRO A 268 4.13 9.58 14.27
CA PRO A 268 3.97 10.44 15.44
C PRO A 268 4.95 11.61 15.34
N SER A 269 4.48 12.85 15.56
CA SER A 269 5.41 13.93 15.89
C SER A 269 6.26 13.47 17.08
N PRO A 270 7.58 13.70 17.08
CA PRO A 270 8.38 13.44 18.27
C PRO A 270 7.72 14.18 19.43
N ALA A 271 7.50 13.49 20.55
CA ALA A 271 7.01 14.11 21.76
C ALA A 271 7.96 15.28 22.09
N SER A 272 7.36 16.47 22.24
CA SER A 272 8.07 17.70 22.63
C SER A 272 8.60 17.56 24.05
#